data_AF-A0A4R6SHT5-F1
#
_entry.id   AF-A0A4R6SHT5-F1
#
_cell.length_a   1.000
_cell.length_b   1.000
_cell.length_c   1.000
_cell.angle_alpha   90.00
_cell.angle_beta   90.00
_cell.angle_gamma   90.00
#
_symmetry.space_group_name_H-M   'P 1'
#
loop_
_entity.id
_entity.type
_entity.pdbx_description
1 polymer ?
#
loop_
_entity_poly.entity_id
_entity_poly.type
_entity_poly.pdbx_seq_one_letter_code
_entity_poly.pdbx_strand_id
1 'polypeptide(L)'
;MGWPETHRYYAALREIENTLDRTERLPWHAGYQAIFGDRHTLLLALWRRWEIMVQAQGDDVTAAELAAAHPGLVRVLRAHATELAPLRFTDPVGEFAWGGAA
;
A
#
# COMPACT_ATOMS: atom_id res chain seq x y z
N MET A 1 0.20 -6.54 20.91
CA MET A 1 1.44 -6.06 20.27
C MET A 1 2.11 -5.11 21.26
N GLY A 2 3.28 -5.46 21.76
CA GLY A 2 4.08 -4.57 22.60
C GLY A 2 4.74 -3.44 21.79
N TRP A 3 5.20 -2.39 22.46
CA TRP A 3 5.92 -1.28 21.82
C TRP A 3 7.07 -1.73 20.89
N PRO A 4 7.91 -2.73 21.25
CA PRO A 4 8.96 -3.22 20.36
C PRO A 4 8.43 -3.92 19.10
N GLU A 5 7.32 -4.66 19.20
CA GLU A 5 6.69 -5.32 18.06
C GLU A 5 6.07 -4.30 17.11
N THR A 6 5.42 -3.27 17.64
CA THR A 6 4.88 -2.15 16.84
C THR A 6 5.99 -1.42 16.08
N HIS A 7 7.11 -1.15 16.74
CA HIS A 7 8.27 -0.54 16.08
C HIS A 7 8.83 -1.42 14.96
N ARG A 8 8.96 -2.73 15.18
CA ARG A 8 9.41 -3.68 14.15
C ARG A 8 8.44 -3.73 12.96
N TYR A 9 7.14 -3.73 13.23
CA TYR A 9 6.10 -3.71 12.20
C TYR A 9 6.22 -2.49 11.28
N TYR A 10 6.31 -1.28 11.85
CA TYR A 10 6.45 -0.05 11.07
C TYR A 10 7.83 0.13 10.42
N ALA A 11 8.88 -0.45 11.00
CA ALA A 11 10.20 -0.48 10.37
C ALA A 11 10.18 -1.36 9.11
N ALA A 12 9.59 -2.55 9.21
CA ALA A 12 9.43 -3.46 8.07
C ALA A 12 8.57 -2.85 6.96
N LEU A 13 7.45 -2.19 7.30
CA LEU A 13 6.64 -1.49 6.29
C LEU A 13 7.44 -0.44 5.52
N ARG A 14 8.22 0.40 6.22
CA ARG A 14 9.06 1.43 5.58
C ARG A 14 10.15 0.83 4.68
N GLU A 15 10.76 -0.27 5.10
CA GLU A 15 11.75 -0.99 4.29
C GLU A 15 11.12 -1.55 3.01
N ILE A 16 9.92 -2.13 3.13
CA ILE A 16 9.15 -2.65 1.99
C ILE A 16 8.80 -1.51 1.04
N GLU A 17 8.27 -0.39 1.54
CA GLU A 17 7.95 0.79 0.73
C GLU A 17 9.18 1.27 -0.07
N ASN A 18 10.35 1.36 0.56
CA ASN A 18 11.59 1.74 -0.13
C ASN A 18 12.01 0.71 -1.19
N THR A 19 11.84 -0.57 -0.88
CA THR A 19 12.17 -1.67 -1.79
C THR A 19 11.24 -1.69 -3.00
N LEU A 20 9.95 -1.38 -2.81
CA LEU A 20 8.96 -1.30 -3.89
C LEU A 20 9.24 -0.16 -4.87
N ASP A 21 9.83 0.94 -4.39
CA ASP A 21 10.25 2.03 -5.28
C ASP A 21 11.37 1.59 -6.24
N ARG A 22 12.22 0.66 -5.78
CA ARG A 22 13.33 0.10 -6.56
C ARG A 22 12.94 -1.17 -7.35
N THR A 23 11.90 -1.87 -6.92
CA THR A 23 11.53 -3.19 -7.44
C THR A 23 10.03 -3.28 -7.68
N GLU A 24 9.64 -3.79 -8.84
CA GLU A 24 8.22 -3.80 -9.24
C GLU A 24 7.42 -4.98 -8.66
N ARG A 25 7.95 -5.65 -7.63
CA ARG A 25 7.38 -6.89 -7.09
C ARG A 25 7.29 -6.84 -5.57
N LEU A 26 6.25 -7.45 -5.02
CA LEU A 26 6.10 -7.61 -3.58
C LEU A 26 7.28 -8.43 -3.02
N PRO A 27 8.13 -7.86 -2.14
CA PRO A 27 9.32 -8.53 -1.64
C PRO A 27 8.95 -9.52 -0.52
N TRP A 28 8.31 -10.65 -0.84
CA TRP A 28 7.91 -11.62 0.18
C TRP A 28 9.05 -12.57 0.55
N HIS A 29 9.40 -12.65 1.83
CA HIS A 29 10.40 -13.58 2.37
C HIS A 29 10.10 -13.99 3.82
N ALA A 30 10.82 -15.00 4.34
CA ALA A 30 10.59 -15.59 5.67
C ALA A 30 10.70 -14.58 6.84
N GLY A 31 11.50 -13.52 6.68
CA GLY A 31 11.61 -12.46 7.67
C GLY A 31 10.32 -11.65 7.82
N TYR A 32 9.67 -11.32 6.70
CA TYR A 32 8.36 -10.69 6.73
C TYR A 32 7.25 -11.66 7.15
N GLN A 33 7.37 -12.96 6.86
CA GLN A 33 6.44 -13.95 7.39
C GLN A 33 6.38 -13.95 8.93
N ALA A 34 7.52 -13.78 9.61
CA ALA A 34 7.54 -13.69 11.06
C ALA A 34 6.85 -12.42 11.62
N ILE A 35 6.71 -11.37 10.80
CA ILE A 35 6.15 -10.07 11.21
C ILE A 35 4.68 -9.96 10.83
N PHE A 36 4.35 -10.30 9.58
CA PHE A 36 3.02 -10.15 8.99
C PHE A 36 2.23 -11.46 8.98
N GLY A 37 2.85 -12.60 9.30
CA GLY A 37 2.21 -13.92 9.28
C GLY A 37 2.16 -14.54 7.88
N ASP A 38 1.61 -13.83 6.91
CA ASP A 38 1.44 -14.31 5.54
C ASP A 38 1.44 -13.18 4.49
N ARG A 39 1.54 -13.57 3.22
CA ARG A 39 1.64 -12.63 2.08
C ARG A 39 0.39 -11.76 1.94
N HIS A 40 -0.79 -12.32 2.19
CA HIS A 40 -2.04 -11.58 2.10
C HIS A 40 -2.11 -10.53 3.21
N THR A 41 -1.75 -10.89 4.45
CA THR A 41 -1.67 -9.92 5.55
C THR A 41 -0.67 -8.79 5.28
N LEU A 42 0.46 -9.07 4.61
CA LEU A 42 1.34 -8.00 4.14
C LEU A 42 0.67 -7.07 3.11
N LEU A 43 -0.05 -7.63 2.13
CA LEU A 43 -0.80 -6.82 1.16
C LEU A 43 -1.86 -5.94 1.85
N LEU A 44 -2.57 -6.49 2.84
CA LEU A 44 -3.51 -5.74 3.67
C LEU A 44 -2.83 -4.61 4.45
N ALA A 45 -1.63 -4.85 4.99
CA ALA A 45 -0.85 -3.85 5.69
C ALA A 45 -0.42 -2.70 4.76
N LEU A 46 0.00 -3.02 3.54
CA LEU A 46 0.36 -2.02 2.51
C LEU A 46 -0.86 -1.23 2.04
N TRP A 47 -2.00 -1.89 1.86
CA TRP A 47 -3.26 -1.20 1.55
C TRP A 47 -3.66 -0.24 2.69
N ARG A 48 -3.61 -0.70 3.94
CA ARG A 48 -3.92 0.14 5.09
C ARG A 48 -2.97 1.32 5.23
N ARG A 49 -1.68 1.11 4.90
CA ARG A 49 -0.67 2.17 4.85
C ARG A 49 -1.03 3.23 3.82
N TRP A 50 -1.41 2.82 2.61
CA TRP A 50 -1.90 3.72 1.55
C TRP A 50 -3.11 4.54 2.02
N GLU A 51 -4.13 3.89 2.58
CA GLU A 51 -5.31 4.58 3.12
C GLU A 51 -4.94 5.62 4.17
N ILE A 52 -4.05 5.29 5.11
CA ILE A 52 -3.59 6.26 6.11
C ILE A 52 -2.88 7.45 5.46
N MET A 53 -2.06 7.21 4.43
CA MET A 53 -1.40 8.31 3.72
C MET A 53 -2.44 9.18 3.02
N VAL A 54 -3.42 8.62 2.33
CA VAL A 54 -4.51 9.38 1.68
C VAL A 54 -5.28 10.21 2.71
N GLN A 55 -5.67 9.62 3.84
CA GLN A 55 -6.42 10.31 4.90
C GLN A 55 -5.59 11.36 5.64
N ALA A 56 -4.27 11.25 5.63
CA ALA A 56 -3.36 12.21 6.26
C ALA A 56 -3.02 13.40 5.34
N GLN A 57 -3.39 13.36 4.06
CA GLN A 57 -3.22 14.52 3.19
C GLN A 57 -4.17 15.64 3.62
N GLY A 58 -3.65 16.86 3.73
CA GLY A 58 -4.49 18.06 3.80
C GLY A 58 -5.02 18.44 2.42
N ASP A 59 -5.72 19.56 2.32
CA ASP A 59 -6.30 20.08 1.06
C ASP A 59 -5.25 20.38 -0.04
N ASP A 60 -3.96 20.45 0.30
CA ASP A 60 -2.88 20.83 -0.61
C ASP A 60 -2.30 19.68 -1.47
N VAL A 61 -2.57 18.41 -1.14
CA VAL A 61 -1.97 17.25 -1.86
C VAL A 61 -3.06 16.37 -2.45
N THR A 62 -3.05 16.23 -3.77
CA THR A 62 -4.00 15.34 -4.45
C THR A 62 -3.59 13.87 -4.31
N ALA A 63 -4.57 12.96 -4.40
CA ALA A 63 -4.30 11.51 -4.41
C ALA A 63 -3.38 11.10 -5.58
N ALA A 64 -3.43 11.82 -6.71
CA ALA A 64 -2.57 11.59 -7.87
C ALA A 64 -1.11 11.98 -7.60
N GLU A 65 -0.86 13.11 -6.92
CA GLU A 65 0.48 13.51 -6.51
C GLU A 65 1.06 12.55 -5.47
N LEU A 66 0.25 12.12 -4.51
CA LEU A 66 0.66 11.10 -3.56
C LEU A 66 1.00 9.76 -4.26
N ALA A 67 0.21 9.37 -5.26
CA ALA A 67 0.47 8.17 -6.04
C ALA A 67 1.78 8.28 -6.86
N ALA A 68 2.07 9.47 -7.40
CA ALA A 68 3.32 9.77 -8.10
C ALA A 68 4.54 9.74 -7.17
N ALA A 69 4.38 10.12 -5.89
CA ALA A 69 5.42 10.02 -4.87
C ALA A 69 5.67 8.58 -4.37
N HIS A 70 4.72 7.66 -4.57
CA HIS A 70 4.82 6.26 -4.13
C HIS A 70 4.48 5.27 -5.26
N PRO A 71 5.19 5.32 -6.41
CA PRO A 71 4.80 4.58 -7.61
C PRO A 71 4.88 3.05 -7.43
N GLY A 72 5.88 2.58 -6.67
CA GLY A 72 6.06 1.15 -6.37
C GLY A 72 4.91 0.58 -5.54
N LEU A 73 4.49 1.29 -4.50
CA LEU A 73 3.37 0.89 -3.65
C LEU A 73 2.07 0.79 -4.45
N VAL A 74 1.74 1.84 -5.21
CA VAL A 74 0.52 1.89 -6.02
C VAL A 74 0.51 0.78 -7.06
N ARG A 75 1.65 0.51 -7.73
CA ARG A 75 1.76 -0.57 -8.71
C ARG A 75 1.48 -1.94 -8.10
N VAL A 76 2.03 -2.23 -6.92
CA VAL A 76 1.77 -3.50 -6.22
C VAL A 76 0.32 -3.63 -5.81
N LEU A 77 -0.29 -2.57 -5.25
CA LEU A 77 -1.69 -2.60 -4.87
C LEU A 77 -2.61 -2.83 -6.08
N ARG A 78 -2.31 -2.19 -7.23
CA ARG A 78 -3.02 -2.44 -8.50
C ARG A 78 -2.86 -3.87 -9.01
N ALA A 79 -1.63 -4.37 -9.04
CA ALA A 79 -1.34 -5.73 -9.49
C ALA A 79 -2.06 -6.79 -8.66
N HIS A 80 -2.36 -6.48 -7.40
CA HIS A 80 -3.05 -7.35 -6.44
C HIS A 80 -4.47 -6.88 -6.11
N ALA A 81 -5.07 -5.99 -6.92
CA ALA A 81 -6.39 -5.44 -6.67
C ALA A 81 -7.47 -6.53 -6.58
N THR A 82 -7.35 -7.62 -7.35
CA THR A 82 -8.26 -8.78 -7.25
C THR A 82 -8.16 -9.51 -5.91
N GLU A 83 -6.96 -9.63 -5.34
CA GLU A 83 -6.74 -10.21 -4.01
C GLU A 83 -7.26 -9.27 -2.90
N LEU A 84 -7.30 -7.98 -3.19
CA LEU A 84 -7.82 -6.91 -2.32
C LEU A 84 -9.29 -6.59 -2.58
N ALA A 85 -9.95 -7.20 -3.57
CA ALA A 85 -11.31 -6.86 -4.01
C ALA A 85 -12.41 -6.80 -2.92
N PRO A 86 -12.39 -7.60 -1.83
CA PRO A 86 -13.35 -7.36 -0.73
C PRO A 86 -13.15 -6.02 -0.02
N LEU A 87 -12.02 -5.35 -0.23
CA LEU A 87 -11.70 -4.02 0.25
C LEU A 87 -11.87 -3.00 -0.88
N ARG A 88 -12.41 -1.83 -0.55
CA ARG A 88 -12.40 -0.71 -1.48
C ARG A 88 -10.98 -0.17 -1.57
N PHE A 89 -10.19 -0.71 -2.48
CA PHE A 89 -8.99 -0.02 -2.95
C PHE A 89 -9.44 1.14 -3.83
N THR A 90 -9.33 2.36 -3.29
CA THR A 90 -9.53 3.58 -4.05
C THR A 90 -8.32 3.74 -4.97
N ASP A 91 -8.47 3.39 -6.25
CA ASP A 91 -7.42 3.63 -7.22
C ASP A 91 -7.27 5.14 -7.41
N PRO A 92 -6.15 5.75 -7.00
CA PRO A 92 -5.99 7.20 -7.00
C PRO A 92 -5.93 7.82 -8.40
N VAL A 93 -5.76 7.01 -9.45
CA VAL A 93 -5.76 7.45 -10.86
C VAL A 93 -6.98 6.89 -11.60
N GLY A 94 -7.61 5.85 -11.07
CA GLY A 94 -8.71 5.10 -11.66
C GLY A 94 -10.10 5.61 -11.27
N GLU A 95 -10.24 6.40 -10.19
CA GLU A 95 -11.51 7.11 -9.93
C GLU A 95 -11.93 8.06 -11.06
N PHE A 96 -10.99 8.49 -11.93
CA PHE A 96 -11.31 9.25 -13.15
C PHE A 96 -11.54 8.40 -14.40
N ALA A 97 -11.29 7.08 -14.36
CA ALA A 97 -11.36 6.20 -15.54
C ALA A 97 -12.66 5.37 -15.66
N TRP A 98 -13.55 5.40 -14.65
CA TRP A 98 -14.85 4.73 -14.68
C TRP A 98 -16.02 5.65 -14.28
N GLY A 99 -15.97 6.91 -14.70
CA GLY A 99 -17.10 7.85 -14.73
C GLY A 99 -17.58 8.09 -16.17
N GLY A 100 -17.81 7.02 -16.93
CA GLY A 100 -18.38 7.09 -18.26
C GLY A 100 -19.89 7.28 -18.21
N ALA A 101 -20.34 8.48 -18.59
CA ALA A 101 -21.61 8.84 -19.23
C ALA A 101 -22.92 8.28 -18.63
N ALA A 102 -23.71 9.19 -18.04
CA ALA A 102 -25.15 9.24 -18.26
C ALA A 102 -25.56 10.70 -18.49
#